data_AF-A0A353RYU1-F1
#
_entry.id   AF-A0A353RYU1-F1
#
_cell.length_a   1.000
_cell.length_b   1.000
_cell.length_c   1.000
_cell.angle_alpha   90.00
_cell.angle_beta   90.00
_cell.angle_gamma   90.00
#
_symmetry.space_group_name_H-M   'P 1'
#
loop_
_entity.id
_entity.type
_entity.pdbx_description
1 polymer ?
#
loop_
_entity_poly.entity_id
_entity_poly.type
_entity_poly.pdbx_seq_one_letter_code
_entity_poly.pdbx_strand_id
1 'polypeptide(L)'
;MKAYVMEILRKNTGTFVFMGIAVALYQLQAYFPEQLYKIFAYPSAWMASFFFGSSFVLGQDNMLFIPLSSNVINITSGCTGYGFFCILTAIYLHKIFKVFPRGKSFRLALLGLPFCYFVTVITNGFRIICAYRIHSICKVILPADYQSMVHHAVGIVVFLSTILLLSFLFERKYGNERIL
;
A
#
# COMPACT_ATOMS: atom_id res chain seq x y z
N MET A 1 13.64 10.98 35.07
CA MET A 1 13.32 11.36 33.68
C MET A 1 14.26 10.72 32.64
N LYS A 2 15.60 10.88 32.73
CA LYS A 2 16.55 10.29 31.75
C LYS A 2 16.46 8.76 31.59
N ALA A 3 16.37 7.99 32.69
CA ALA A 3 16.26 6.53 32.63
C ALA A 3 14.98 6.05 31.92
N TYR A 4 13.86 6.71 32.17
CA TYR A 4 12.57 6.42 31.54
C TYR A 4 12.60 6.67 30.02
N VAL A 5 13.19 7.80 29.58
CA VAL A 5 13.36 8.11 28.15
C VAL A 5 14.26 7.08 27.46
N MET A 6 15.36 6.69 28.09
CA MET A 6 16.28 5.66 27.55
C MET A 6 15.60 4.29 27.43
N GLU A 7 14.72 3.93 28.37
CA GLU A 7 13.95 2.70 28.31
C GLU A 7 12.93 2.70 27.15
N ILE A 8 12.23 3.81 26.94
CA ILE A 8 11.33 4.00 25.80
C ILE A 8 12.10 3.90 24.48
N LEU A 9 13.23 4.58 24.36
CA LEU A 9 14.05 4.54 23.15
C LEU A 9 14.55 3.12 22.87
N ARG A 10 15.01 2.40 23.90
CA ARG A 10 15.46 1.00 23.78
C ARG A 10 14.33 0.06 23.33
N LYS A 11 13.12 0.23 23.87
CA LYS A 11 11.94 -0.58 23.48
C LYS A 11 11.48 -0.29 22.06
N ASN A 12 11.74 0.93 21.56
CA ASN A 12 11.27 1.39 20.24
C ASN A 12 12.36 1.43 19.15
N THR A 13 13.62 1.11 19.46
CA THR A 13 14.72 1.12 18.48
C THR A 13 14.37 0.34 17.21
N GLY A 14 13.77 -0.85 17.35
CA GLY A 14 13.35 -1.65 16.21
C GLY A 14 12.32 -0.93 15.33
N THR A 15 11.35 -0.24 15.92
CA THR A 15 10.34 0.55 15.20
C THR A 15 10.99 1.65 14.37
N PHE A 16 11.90 2.41 14.98
CA PHE A 16 12.61 3.49 14.28
C PHE A 16 13.46 2.97 13.11
N VAL A 17 14.13 1.82 13.28
CA VAL A 17 14.91 1.19 12.22
C VAL A 17 14.01 0.80 11.04
N PHE A 18 12.88 0.12 11.28
CA PHE A 18 11.99 -0.27 10.19
C PHE A 18 11.30 0.91 9.51
N MET A 19 10.95 1.95 10.26
CA MET A 19 10.46 3.21 9.68
C MET A 19 11.53 3.88 8.81
N GLY A 20 12.79 3.93 9.28
CA GLY A 20 13.91 4.45 8.49
C GLY A 20 14.10 3.68 7.18
N ILE A 21 13.99 2.35 7.21
CA ILE A 21 14.05 1.51 6.00
C ILE A 21 12.87 1.82 5.07
N ALA A 22 11.64 1.93 5.57
CA ALA A 22 10.48 2.31 4.73
C ALA A 22 10.68 3.67 4.07
N VAL A 23 11.17 4.67 4.81
CA VAL A 23 11.46 6.00 4.25
C VAL A 23 12.55 5.92 3.18
N ALA A 24 13.65 5.19 3.45
CA ALA A 24 14.73 5.01 2.48
C ALA A 24 14.25 4.30 1.20
N LEU A 25 13.44 3.25 1.34
CA LEU A 25 12.83 2.56 0.20
C LEU A 25 11.88 3.49 -0.56
N TYR A 26 11.08 4.31 0.15
CA TYR A 26 10.19 5.27 -0.49
C TYR A 26 10.96 6.27 -1.39
N GLN A 27 12.19 6.65 -1.02
CA GLN A 27 13.03 7.50 -1.86
C GLN A 27 13.41 6.88 -3.21
N LEU A 28 13.36 5.53 -3.35
CA LEU A 28 13.57 4.88 -4.64
C LEU A 28 12.55 5.31 -5.69
N GLN A 29 11.38 5.82 -5.28
CA GLN A 29 10.40 6.40 -6.19
C GLN A 29 10.95 7.58 -7.00
N ALA A 30 11.87 8.37 -6.43
CA ALA A 30 12.50 9.48 -7.14
C ALA A 30 13.51 9.00 -8.19
N TYR A 31 14.13 7.84 -7.99
CA TYR A 31 15.18 7.31 -8.87
C TYR A 31 14.66 6.34 -9.95
N PHE A 32 13.61 5.58 -9.63
CA PHE A 32 13.04 4.55 -10.52
C PHE A 32 11.52 4.69 -10.71
N PRO A 33 11.00 5.89 -11.05
CA PRO A 33 9.55 6.14 -11.09
C PRO A 33 8.85 5.25 -12.12
N GLU A 34 9.45 5.04 -13.29
CA GLU A 34 8.85 4.26 -14.38
C GLU A 34 8.80 2.76 -14.07
N GLN A 35 9.88 2.21 -13.50
CA GLN A 35 9.95 0.80 -13.14
C GLN A 35 8.96 0.49 -12.02
N LEU A 36 8.88 1.35 -11.01
CA LEU A 36 7.92 1.19 -9.91
C LEU A 36 6.48 1.35 -10.39
N TYR A 37 6.22 2.26 -11.32
CA TYR A 37 4.93 2.35 -11.98
C TYR A 37 4.56 1.06 -12.72
N LYS A 38 5.47 0.50 -13.52
CA LYS A 38 5.25 -0.78 -14.23
C LYS A 38 5.09 -1.97 -13.28
N ILE A 39 5.82 -2.00 -12.18
CA ILE A 39 5.77 -3.12 -11.24
C ILE A 39 4.48 -3.07 -10.40
N PHE A 40 4.03 -1.89 -9.97
CA PHE A 40 2.90 -1.80 -9.03
C PHE A 40 1.59 -1.34 -9.67
N ALA A 41 1.62 -0.31 -10.52
CA ALA A 41 0.39 0.24 -11.11
C ALA A 41 -0.21 -0.69 -12.16
N TYR A 42 0.63 -1.32 -12.97
CA TYR A 42 0.23 -2.21 -14.07
C TYR A 42 -0.62 -3.42 -13.63
N PRO A 43 -0.18 -4.24 -12.65
CA PRO A 43 -1.02 -5.35 -12.19
C PRO A 43 -2.27 -4.88 -11.45
N SER A 44 -2.23 -3.74 -10.74
CA SER A 44 -3.43 -3.14 -10.14
C SER A 44 -4.42 -2.64 -11.21
N ALA A 45 -3.93 -2.08 -12.31
CA ALA A 45 -4.71 -1.65 -13.46
C ALA A 45 -5.38 -2.85 -14.15
N TRP A 46 -4.63 -3.94 -14.35
CA TRP A 46 -5.17 -5.19 -14.90
C TRP A 46 -6.31 -5.74 -14.05
N MET A 47 -6.17 -5.75 -12.72
CA MET A 47 -7.24 -6.16 -11.82
C MET A 47 -8.48 -5.26 -11.96
N ALA A 48 -8.29 -3.94 -12.03
CA ALA A 48 -9.39 -3.00 -12.21
C ALA A 48 -10.06 -3.17 -13.59
N SER A 49 -9.27 -3.37 -14.66
CA SER A 49 -9.78 -3.55 -16.01
C SER A 49 -10.61 -4.83 -16.11
N PHE A 50 -10.13 -5.92 -15.51
CA PHE A 50 -10.88 -7.17 -15.37
C PHE A 50 -12.23 -6.96 -14.65
N PHE A 51 -12.23 -6.24 -13.53
CA PHE A 51 -13.47 -5.94 -12.79
C PHE A 51 -14.49 -5.15 -13.62
N PHE A 52 -14.03 -4.21 -14.46
CA PHE A 52 -14.90 -3.42 -15.32
C PHE A 52 -15.26 -4.11 -16.64
N GLY A 53 -14.72 -5.30 -16.93
CA GLY A 53 -14.91 -5.98 -18.20
C GLY A 53 -14.33 -5.20 -19.39
N SER A 54 -13.26 -4.43 -19.16
CA SER A 54 -12.60 -3.61 -20.18
C SER A 54 -11.12 -3.97 -20.30
N SER A 55 -10.56 -3.81 -21.49
CA SER A 55 -9.11 -3.92 -21.72
C SER A 55 -8.44 -2.59 -21.40
N PHE A 56 -7.34 -2.60 -20.67
CA PHE A 56 -6.53 -1.39 -20.53
C PHE A 56 -5.67 -1.16 -21.79
N VAL A 57 -5.38 0.10 -22.08
CA VAL A 57 -4.57 0.55 -23.22
C VAL A 57 -3.38 1.35 -22.70
N LEU A 58 -2.22 1.13 -23.30
CA LEU A 58 -1.04 1.98 -23.14
C LEU A 58 -1.20 3.21 -24.03
N GLY A 59 -1.28 4.40 -23.42
CA GLY A 59 -1.23 5.65 -24.15
C GLY A 59 0.20 6.18 -24.31
N GLN A 60 0.31 7.46 -24.70
CA GLN A 60 1.57 8.17 -24.73
C GLN A 60 2.21 8.21 -23.32
N ASP A 61 3.55 8.21 -23.27
CA ASP A 61 4.35 8.23 -22.03
C ASP A 61 4.11 7.04 -21.07
N ASN A 62 3.73 5.87 -21.62
CA ASN A 62 3.45 4.65 -20.84
C ASN A 62 2.31 4.82 -19.81
N MET A 63 1.46 5.85 -19.95
CA MET A 63 0.27 6.00 -19.11
C MET A 63 -0.75 4.92 -19.43
N LEU A 64 -1.42 4.43 -18.38
CA LEU A 64 -2.42 3.36 -18.51
C LEU A 64 -3.82 3.97 -18.51
N PHE A 65 -4.60 3.59 -19.51
CA PHE A 65 -5.98 4.03 -19.66
C PHE A 65 -6.91 2.82 -19.61
N ILE A 66 -7.98 2.90 -18.83
CA ILE A 66 -9.08 1.92 -18.88
C ILE A 66 -10.29 2.64 -19.50
N PRO A 67 -10.55 2.46 -20.80
CA PRO A 67 -11.71 3.05 -21.46
C PRO A 67 -12.99 2.37 -20.95
N LEU A 68 -13.95 3.17 -20.50
CA LEU A 68 -15.28 2.74 -20.12
C LEU A 68 -16.30 3.48 -21.01
N SER A 69 -17.53 2.98 -21.09
CA SER A 69 -18.56 3.48 -22.01
C SER A 69 -18.85 4.98 -21.89
N SER A 70 -18.63 5.59 -20.73
CA SER A 70 -18.93 6.99 -20.44
C SER A 70 -17.75 7.82 -19.92
N ASN A 71 -16.62 7.18 -19.61
CA ASN A 71 -15.47 7.82 -18.97
C ASN A 71 -14.20 7.01 -19.25
N VAL A 72 -13.04 7.62 -19.03
CA VAL A 72 -11.75 6.91 -19.07
C VAL A 72 -11.10 7.01 -17.69
N ILE A 73 -10.63 5.88 -17.16
CA ILE A 73 -9.77 5.90 -15.97
C ILE A 73 -8.34 6.09 -16.44
N ASN A 74 -7.74 7.23 -16.11
CA ASN A 74 -6.31 7.48 -16.30
C ASN A 74 -5.55 7.08 -15.04
N ILE A 75 -4.66 6.11 -15.15
CA ILE A 75 -3.79 5.66 -14.07
C ILE A 75 -2.45 6.37 -14.22
N THR A 76 -2.20 7.32 -13.32
CA THR A 76 -0.98 8.13 -13.33
C THR A 76 0.08 7.56 -12.39
N SER A 77 1.28 8.16 -12.38
CA SER A 77 2.35 7.83 -11.42
C SER A 77 1.93 7.97 -9.95
N GLY A 78 0.89 8.76 -9.64
CA GLY A 78 0.32 8.85 -8.29
C GLY A 78 -0.48 7.60 -7.86
N CYS A 79 -0.79 6.71 -8.80
CA CYS A 79 -1.56 5.49 -8.57
C CYS A 79 -0.68 4.24 -8.37
N THR A 80 0.64 4.40 -8.17
CA THR A 80 1.56 3.26 -8.01
C THR A 80 1.19 2.37 -6.82
N GLY A 81 0.78 2.94 -5.68
CA GLY A 81 0.63 2.18 -4.44
C GLY A 81 1.97 1.80 -3.79
N TYR A 82 3.10 2.29 -4.31
CA TYR A 82 4.43 1.95 -3.80
C TYR A 82 4.65 2.41 -2.35
N GLY A 83 4.19 3.62 -2.01
CA GLY A 83 4.25 4.11 -0.62
C GLY A 83 3.52 3.21 0.37
N PHE A 84 2.38 2.63 -0.05
CA PHE A 84 1.66 1.65 0.75
C PHE A 84 2.46 0.36 0.95
N PHE A 85 3.11 -0.14 -0.10
CA PHE A 85 4.01 -1.30 -0.01
C PHE A 85 5.16 -1.08 0.99
N CYS A 86 5.80 0.09 0.97
CA CYS A 86 6.87 0.45 1.91
C CYS A 86 6.37 0.42 3.36
N ILE A 87 5.23 1.06 3.64
CA ILE A 87 4.62 1.10 4.97
C ILE A 87 4.23 -0.30 5.43
N LEU A 88 3.51 -1.05 4.59
CA LEU A 88 3.05 -2.40 4.90
C LEU A 88 4.23 -3.34 5.20
N THR A 89 5.29 -3.24 4.40
CA THR A 89 6.52 -4.03 4.57
C THR A 89 7.22 -3.67 5.88
N ALA A 90 7.35 -2.39 6.24
CA ALA A 90 7.94 -1.99 7.52
C ALA A 90 7.13 -2.48 8.72
N ILE A 91 5.79 -2.39 8.67
CA ILE A 91 4.91 -2.94 9.71
C ILE A 91 5.09 -4.45 9.81
N TYR A 92 5.08 -5.16 8.68
CA TYR A 92 5.26 -6.60 8.63
C TYR A 92 6.60 -7.04 9.24
N LEU A 93 7.70 -6.44 8.78
CA LEU A 93 9.04 -6.75 9.29
C LEU A 93 9.13 -6.44 10.78
N HIS A 94 8.62 -5.29 11.23
CA HIS A 94 8.58 -4.96 12.65
C HIS A 94 7.86 -6.02 13.47
N LYS A 95 6.67 -6.48 13.02
CA LYS A 95 5.91 -7.53 13.72
C LYS A 95 6.65 -8.88 13.72
N ILE A 96 7.24 -9.29 12.60
CA ILE A 96 7.98 -10.56 12.49
C ILE A 96 9.21 -10.57 13.39
N PHE A 97 10.06 -9.54 13.33
CA PHE A 97 11.28 -9.47 14.14
C PHE A 97 11.01 -9.30 15.63
N LYS A 98 9.82 -8.83 16.01
CA LYS A 98 9.39 -8.73 17.42
C LYS A 98 8.88 -10.05 17.99
N VAL A 99 8.29 -10.91 17.16
CA VAL A 99 7.62 -12.14 17.62
C VAL A 99 8.52 -13.37 17.47
N PHE A 100 9.29 -13.45 16.39
CA PHE A 100 10.04 -14.66 16.06
C PHE A 100 11.55 -14.54 16.39
N PRO A 101 12.22 -15.66 16.70
CA PRO A 101 13.67 -15.69 16.87
C PRO A 101 14.37 -15.39 15.54
N ARG A 102 15.55 -14.75 15.59
CA ARG A 102 16.27 -14.18 14.43
C ARG A 102 16.33 -15.12 13.21
N GLY A 103 16.68 -16.40 13.39
CA GLY A 103 16.78 -17.35 12.28
C GLY A 103 15.45 -17.60 11.54
N LYS A 104 14.33 -17.65 12.26
CA LYS A 104 12.99 -17.78 11.67
C LYS A 104 12.51 -16.46 11.09
N SER A 105 12.85 -15.34 11.73
CA SER A 105 12.47 -13.99 11.29
C SER A 105 13.02 -13.64 9.91
N PHE A 106 14.27 -14.01 9.58
CA PHE A 106 14.82 -13.77 8.24
C PHE A 106 14.08 -14.55 7.15
N ARG A 107 13.79 -15.83 7.39
CA ARG A 107 13.03 -16.66 6.43
C ARG A 107 11.62 -16.11 6.22
N LEU A 108 10.94 -15.72 7.30
CA LEU A 108 9.61 -15.11 7.21
C LEU A 108 9.66 -13.72 6.55
N ALA A 109 10.68 -12.92 6.82
CA ALA A 109 10.89 -11.63 6.15
C ALA A 109 11.00 -11.79 4.63
N LEU A 110 11.79 -12.77 4.17
CA LEU A 110 11.95 -13.04 2.74
C LEU A 110 10.64 -13.49 2.07
N LEU A 111 9.88 -14.37 2.72
CA LEU A 111 8.57 -14.83 2.23
C LEU A 111 7.49 -13.74 2.34
N GLY A 112 7.64 -12.80 3.27
CA GLY A 112 6.72 -11.72 3.51
C GLY A 112 6.75 -10.61 2.46
N LEU A 113 7.88 -10.43 1.77
CA LEU A 113 8.00 -9.41 0.71
C LEU A 113 7.05 -9.71 -0.47
N PRO A 114 7.05 -10.92 -1.07
CA PRO A 114 6.03 -11.29 -2.06
C PRO A 114 4.60 -11.11 -1.53
N PHE A 115 4.34 -11.50 -0.28
CA PHE A 115 3.03 -11.35 0.34
C PHE A 115 2.60 -9.87 0.41
N CYS A 116 3.46 -8.98 0.89
CA CYS A 116 3.20 -7.54 0.96
C CYS A 116 2.98 -6.93 -0.44
N TYR A 117 3.71 -7.42 -1.44
CA TYR A 117 3.52 -7.02 -2.83
C TYR A 117 2.13 -7.44 -3.35
N PHE A 118 1.74 -8.70 -3.19
CA PHE A 118 0.41 -9.18 -3.61
C PHE A 118 -0.73 -8.41 -2.92
N VAL A 119 -0.63 -8.21 -1.60
CA VAL A 119 -1.60 -7.41 -0.85
C VAL A 119 -1.66 -5.99 -1.42
N THR A 120 -0.51 -5.37 -1.72
CA THR A 120 -0.46 -4.01 -2.29
C THR A 120 -1.17 -3.95 -3.62
N VAL A 121 -0.87 -4.88 -4.53
CA VAL A 121 -1.48 -4.93 -5.88
C VAL A 121 -2.99 -5.04 -5.77
N ILE A 122 -3.49 -5.96 -4.94
CA ILE A 122 -4.92 -6.19 -4.73
C ILE A 122 -5.58 -4.95 -4.13
N THR A 123 -4.98 -4.40 -3.06
CA THR A 123 -5.53 -3.25 -2.34
C THR A 123 -5.57 -2.00 -3.21
N ASN A 124 -4.52 -1.76 -4.00
CA ASN A 124 -4.47 -0.64 -4.93
C ASN A 124 -5.41 -0.85 -6.12
N GLY A 125 -5.63 -2.08 -6.58
CA GLY A 125 -6.69 -2.41 -7.54
C GLY A 125 -8.09 -2.06 -7.00
N PHE A 126 -8.39 -2.45 -5.75
CA PHE A 126 -9.64 -2.06 -5.09
C PHE A 126 -9.77 -0.54 -4.93
N ARG A 127 -8.67 0.17 -4.59
CA ARG A 127 -8.66 1.63 -4.53
C ARG A 127 -9.04 2.24 -5.88
N ILE A 128 -8.48 1.77 -6.99
CA ILE A 128 -8.80 2.28 -8.34
C ILE A 128 -10.30 2.09 -8.64
N ILE A 129 -10.83 0.89 -8.37
CA ILE A 129 -12.25 0.57 -8.56
C ILE A 129 -13.14 1.48 -7.71
N CYS A 130 -12.84 1.60 -6.41
CA CYS A 130 -13.61 2.41 -5.47
C CYS A 130 -13.54 3.90 -5.83
N ALA A 131 -12.37 4.40 -6.21
CA ALA A 131 -12.19 5.79 -6.59
C ALA A 131 -13.05 6.12 -7.81
N TYR A 132 -13.07 5.27 -8.84
CA TYR A 132 -13.93 5.47 -10.00
C TYR A 132 -15.42 5.51 -9.64
N ARG A 133 -15.89 4.54 -8.82
CA ARG A 133 -17.30 4.48 -8.41
C ARG A 133 -17.69 5.71 -7.58
N ILE A 134 -16.86 6.10 -6.63
CA ILE A 134 -17.12 7.26 -5.77
C ILE A 134 -17.02 8.56 -6.56
N HIS A 135 -16.06 8.71 -7.48
CA HIS A 135 -15.98 9.86 -8.39
C HIS A 135 -17.25 9.99 -9.23
N SER A 136 -17.77 8.88 -9.75
CA SER A 136 -18.99 8.89 -10.56
C SER A 136 -20.20 9.40 -9.78
N ILE A 137 -20.31 9.06 -8.50
CA ILE A 137 -21.36 9.56 -7.60
C ILE A 137 -21.10 11.03 -7.23
N CYS A 138 -19.86 11.35 -6.85
CA CYS A 138 -19.47 12.67 -6.37
C CYS A 138 -19.55 13.74 -7.46
N LYS A 139 -19.33 13.41 -8.74
CA LYS A 139 -19.45 14.37 -9.86
C LYS A 139 -20.83 15.04 -9.95
N VAL A 140 -21.87 14.43 -9.37
CA VAL A 140 -23.24 15.00 -9.35
C VAL A 140 -23.38 16.08 -8.26
N ILE A 141 -22.56 16.03 -7.21
CA ILE A 141 -22.73 16.81 -5.98
C ILE A 141 -21.58 17.79 -5.76
N LEU A 142 -20.36 17.41 -6.16
CA LEU A 142 -19.12 18.13 -5.87
C LEU A 142 -18.50 18.71 -7.16
N PRO A 143 -17.97 19.95 -7.09
CA PRO A 143 -17.18 20.53 -8.18
C PRO A 143 -15.96 19.67 -8.56
N ALA A 144 -15.47 19.85 -9.77
CA ALA A 144 -14.31 19.11 -10.31
C ALA A 144 -13.03 19.28 -9.46
N ASP A 145 -12.86 20.42 -8.78
CA ASP A 145 -11.69 20.72 -7.95
C ASP A 145 -11.56 19.76 -6.75
N TYR A 146 -12.67 19.17 -6.29
CA TYR A 146 -12.67 18.23 -5.16
C TYR A 146 -12.30 16.80 -5.55
N GLN A 147 -12.19 16.47 -6.84
CA GLN A 147 -11.96 15.08 -7.28
C GLN A 147 -10.63 14.51 -6.78
N SER A 148 -9.59 15.35 -6.69
CA SER A 148 -8.30 14.97 -6.09
C SER A 148 -8.45 14.63 -4.60
N MET A 149 -9.16 15.48 -3.84
CA MET A 149 -9.41 15.21 -2.41
C MET A 149 -10.20 13.92 -2.20
N VAL A 150 -11.25 13.69 -3.01
CA VAL A 150 -12.03 12.45 -2.97
C VAL A 150 -11.14 11.25 -3.27
N HIS A 151 -10.26 11.34 -4.28
CA HIS A 151 -9.33 10.27 -4.63
C HIS A 151 -8.38 9.92 -3.46
N HIS A 152 -7.85 10.94 -2.78
CA HIS A 152 -7.01 10.75 -1.59
C HIS A 152 -7.79 10.16 -0.42
N ALA A 153 -9.02 10.62 -0.17
CA ALA A 153 -9.87 10.09 0.89
C ALA A 153 -10.18 8.59 0.68
N VAL A 154 -10.50 8.19 -0.55
CA VAL A 154 -10.68 6.78 -0.90
C VAL A 154 -9.40 5.99 -0.67
N GLY A 155 -8.25 6.53 -1.08
CA GLY A 155 -6.95 5.92 -0.82
C GLY A 155 -6.70 5.68 0.67
N ILE A 156 -6.94 6.68 1.52
CA ILE A 156 -6.77 6.57 2.98
C ILE A 156 -7.67 5.46 3.54
N VAL A 157 -8.97 5.47 3.20
CA VAL A 157 -9.92 4.49 3.73
C VAL A 157 -9.54 3.07 3.32
N VAL A 158 -9.22 2.85 2.04
CA VAL A 158 -8.85 1.53 1.53
C VAL A 158 -7.52 1.05 2.13
N PHE A 159 -6.47 1.86 2.12
CA PHE A 159 -5.17 1.45 2.65
C PHE A 159 -5.18 1.25 4.17
N LEU A 160 -5.81 2.16 4.92
CA LEU A 160 -5.86 2.07 6.38
C LEU A 160 -6.67 0.85 6.83
N SER A 161 -7.82 0.58 6.19
CA SER A 161 -8.63 -0.60 6.50
C SER A 161 -7.87 -1.90 6.23
N THR A 162 -7.10 -1.99 5.15
CA THR A 162 -6.22 -3.15 4.89
C THR A 162 -5.14 -3.30 5.96
N ILE A 163 -4.45 -2.21 6.35
CA ILE A 163 -3.43 -2.27 7.41
C ILE A 163 -4.02 -2.73 8.73
N LEU A 164 -5.20 -2.20 9.11
CA LEU A 164 -5.89 -2.58 10.34
C LEU A 164 -6.32 -4.05 10.31
N LEU A 165 -6.90 -4.51 9.21
CA LEU A 165 -7.29 -5.91 9.03
C LEU A 165 -6.09 -6.85 9.16
N LEU A 166 -5.00 -6.59 8.43
CA LEU A 166 -3.80 -7.44 8.50
C LEU A 166 -3.14 -7.39 9.87
N SER A 167 -3.15 -6.21 10.51
CA SER A 167 -2.63 -6.05 11.86
C SER A 167 -3.41 -6.87 12.88
N PHE A 168 -4.74 -6.83 12.78
CA PHE A 168 -5.65 -7.60 13.62
C PHE A 168 -5.49 -9.11 13.39
N LEU A 169 -5.42 -9.56 12.13
CA LEU A 169 -5.21 -10.97 11.80
C LEU A 169 -3.86 -11.48 12.34
N PHE A 170 -2.82 -10.67 12.25
CA PHE A 170 -1.51 -11.01 12.80
C PHE A 170 -1.54 -11.12 14.33
N GLU A 171 -2.17 -10.15 15.01
CA GLU A 171 -2.30 -10.16 16.47
C GLU A 171 -3.19 -11.29 16.97
N ARG A 172 -4.27 -11.62 16.28
CA ARG A 172 -5.11 -12.76 16.64
C ARG A 172 -4.34 -14.08 16.55
N LYS A 173 -3.44 -14.22 15.57
CA LYS A 173 -2.68 -15.46 15.36
C LYS A 173 -1.47 -15.59 16.28
N TYR A 174 -0.78 -14.48 16.56
CA TYR A 174 0.53 -14.50 17.24
C TYR A 174 0.59 -13.65 18.52
N GLY A 175 -0.49 -12.95 18.88
CA GLY A 175 -0.54 -12.07 20.05
C GLY A 175 -0.46 -12.84 21.36
N ASN A 176 -0.96 -14.08 21.40
CA ASN A 176 -0.92 -14.94 22.59
C ASN A 176 0.47 -15.54 22.84
N GLU A 177 1.35 -15.59 21.84
CA GLU A 177 2.72 -16.11 21.98
C GLU A 177 3.65 -15.16 22.76
N ARG A 178 3.20 -13.96 23.15
CA ARG A 178 3.97 -13.01 23.97
C ARG A 178 3.82 -13.20 25.49
N ILE A 179 2.93 -14.09 25.94
CA ILE A 179 2.61 -14.29 27.37
C ILE A 179 3.33 -15.53 27.95
N LEU A 180 4.03 -16.29 27.11
CA LEU A 180 4.87 -17.45 27.49
C LEU A 180 6.35 -17.11 27.33
#